data_AF-A0A2Z6QW37-F1
#
_entry.id   AF-A0A2Z6QW37-F1
#
_cell.length_a   1.000
_cell.length_b   1.000
_cell.length_c   1.000
_cell.angle_alpha   90.00
_cell.angle_beta   90.00
_cell.angle_gamma   90.00
#
_symmetry.space_group_name_H-M   'P 1'
#
loop_
_entity.id
_entity.type
_entity.pdbx_description
1 polymer ?
#
loop_
_entity_poly.entity_id
_entity_poly.type
_entity_poly.pdbx_seq_one_letter_code
_entity_poly.pdbx_strand_id
1 'polypeptide(L)'
;MTIPYNNHIHNFYRYPSLDSIDSTENTSEQQSQVYLPEFLRSLKISDLPPGKLKLKIGIPIILLRNLNPSEGLCNGTRLIIRDLQHKVIDAEIITGSHIGKCVFIPQIILSPSESSLPFTLKRFQFPVRVAFSMTINRAQGQTLNKMGLYLPQPVFAHGQLYVALSRVISYQCIKILICENCQNNYQTKNIVYHEIFQNNII
;
A
#
# COMPACT_ATOMS: atom_id res chain seq x y z
N MET A 1 -35.82 4.68 -0.15
CA MET A 1 -35.57 6.13 -0.03
C MET A 1 -34.38 6.46 -0.92
N THR A 2 -34.57 7.42 -1.81
CA THR A 2 -33.85 7.68 -3.06
C THR A 2 -32.36 7.94 -2.90
N ILE A 3 -31.54 7.30 -3.74
CA ILE A 3 -30.09 7.53 -3.85
C ILE A 3 -29.87 8.83 -4.61
N PRO A 4 -29.06 9.79 -4.13
CA PRO A 4 -28.61 10.86 -4.99
C PRO A 4 -27.48 10.32 -5.87
N TYR A 5 -27.78 10.11 -7.15
CA TYR A 5 -26.78 10.19 -8.21
C TYR A 5 -26.19 11.60 -8.16
N ASN A 6 -24.93 11.74 -7.72
CA ASN A 6 -24.27 13.05 -7.71
C ASN A 6 -22.80 12.92 -8.09
N ASN A 7 -22.41 13.55 -9.20
CA ASN A 7 -21.09 14.03 -9.63
C ASN A 7 -19.88 13.82 -8.67
N HIS A 8 -19.38 12.59 -8.51
CA HIS A 8 -18.24 12.28 -7.62
C HIS A 8 -16.88 12.04 -8.31
N ILE A 9 -16.71 12.38 -9.59
CA ILE A 9 -15.47 12.09 -10.34
C ILE A 9 -14.24 12.81 -9.73
N HIS A 10 -14.43 13.86 -8.93
CA HIS A 10 -13.32 14.62 -8.31
C HIS A 10 -13.11 14.43 -6.80
N ASN A 11 -14.04 13.86 -6.04
CA ASN A 11 -13.97 13.86 -4.58
C ASN A 11 -13.49 12.53 -3.99
N PHE A 12 -12.70 12.62 -2.91
CA PHE A 12 -12.30 11.46 -2.12
C PHE A 12 -13.46 10.92 -1.28
N TYR A 13 -13.65 9.62 -1.33
CA TYR A 13 -14.48 8.86 -0.39
C TYR A 13 -13.70 8.63 0.90
N ARG A 14 -14.37 8.80 2.04
CA ARG A 14 -13.77 8.67 3.37
C ARG A 14 -14.46 7.53 4.10
N TYR A 15 -13.68 6.54 4.51
CA TYR A 15 -14.15 5.39 5.27
C TYR A 15 -13.47 5.43 6.65
N PRO A 16 -14.15 5.96 7.70
CA PRO A 16 -13.68 5.79 9.06
C PRO A 16 -13.78 4.31 9.44
N SER A 17 -12.79 3.78 10.17
CA SER A 17 -12.90 2.45 10.74
C SER A 17 -13.80 2.45 11.96
N LEU A 18 -14.40 1.28 12.20
CA LEU A 18 -15.04 0.94 13.47
C LEU A 18 -14.05 0.07 14.24
N ASP A 19 -13.53 0.61 15.33
CA ASP A 19 -12.48 -0.03 16.13
C ASP A 19 -13.05 -0.44 17.49
N SER A 20 -12.68 -1.62 17.96
CA SER A 20 -13.04 -2.15 19.26
C SER A 20 -11.88 -2.91 19.87
N ILE A 21 -11.95 -3.16 21.18
CA ILE A 21 -10.99 -3.98 21.90
C ILE A 21 -11.60 -5.38 22.09
N ASP A 22 -10.79 -6.43 21.99
CA ASP A 22 -11.25 -7.77 22.33
C ASP A 22 -11.38 -7.95 23.85
N SER A 23 -12.56 -8.35 24.32
CA SER A 23 -12.90 -8.41 25.74
C SER A 23 -12.47 -9.72 26.41
N THR A 24 -11.85 -10.65 25.68
CA THR A 24 -11.46 -11.98 26.17
C THR A 24 -10.07 -12.01 26.83
N GLU A 25 -9.30 -10.93 26.77
CA GLU A 25 -8.05 -10.81 27.51
C GLU A 25 -8.36 -10.28 28.91
N ASN A 26 -8.20 -11.17 29.91
CA ASN A 26 -8.45 -10.96 31.35
C ASN A 26 -7.78 -9.70 31.91
N THR A 27 -8.39 -8.56 31.68
CA THR A 27 -8.16 -7.34 32.43
C THR A 27 -9.50 -6.99 33.02
N SER A 28 -9.54 -6.94 34.34
CA SER A 28 -10.72 -6.67 35.17
C SER A 28 -11.73 -5.75 34.46
N GLU A 29 -13.02 -6.07 34.60
CA GLU A 29 -14.20 -5.41 33.99
C GLU A 29 -14.26 -3.88 34.15
N GLN A 30 -13.27 -3.27 34.81
CA GLN A 30 -13.07 -1.85 35.04
C GLN A 30 -12.20 -1.15 33.97
N GLN A 31 -11.47 -1.84 33.08
CA GLN A 31 -10.63 -1.20 32.05
C GLN A 31 -11.27 -1.05 30.67
N SER A 32 -12.41 -1.71 30.42
CA SER A 32 -13.14 -1.67 29.15
C SER A 32 -13.69 -0.28 28.77
N GLN A 33 -13.62 0.70 29.69
CA GLN A 33 -14.02 2.10 29.49
C GLN A 33 -12.88 3.10 29.18
N VAL A 34 -11.62 2.69 29.08
CA VAL A 34 -10.49 3.65 29.16
C VAL A 34 -10.13 4.32 27.82
N TYR A 35 -10.41 3.71 26.68
CA TYR A 35 -9.89 4.20 25.39
C TYR A 35 -10.98 4.83 24.51
N LEU A 36 -10.79 6.11 24.16
CA LEU A 36 -11.66 6.80 23.22
C LEU A 36 -11.61 6.16 21.82
N PRO A 37 -12.74 6.05 21.09
CA PRO A 37 -12.76 5.56 19.71
C PRO A 37 -11.84 6.34 18.76
N GLU A 38 -11.65 7.64 19.00
CA GLU A 38 -10.70 8.49 18.28
C GLU A 38 -9.25 8.04 18.48
N PHE A 39 -8.90 7.66 19.71
CA PHE A 39 -7.58 7.15 20.05
C PHE A 39 -7.33 5.83 19.31
N LEU A 40 -8.25 4.86 19.41
CA LEU A 40 -8.13 3.57 18.72
C LEU A 40 -7.94 3.76 17.20
N ARG A 41 -8.74 4.65 16.60
CA ARG A 41 -8.65 4.99 15.17
C ARG A 41 -7.34 5.66 14.78
N SER A 42 -6.69 6.35 15.70
CA SER A 42 -5.40 7.02 15.47
C SER A 42 -4.22 6.06 15.46
N LEU A 43 -4.36 4.86 16.04
CA LEU A 43 -3.29 3.86 16.12
C LEU A 43 -2.88 3.39 14.72
N LYS A 44 -1.58 3.58 14.43
CA LYS A 44 -0.92 3.15 13.20
C LYS A 44 -0.21 1.83 13.44
N ILE A 45 -0.83 0.75 12.99
CA ILE A 45 -0.30 -0.60 13.05
C ILE A 45 -0.02 -1.06 11.62
N SER A 46 1.15 -1.64 11.35
CA SER A 46 1.60 -2.03 10.00
C SER A 46 0.61 -2.93 9.28
N ASP A 47 0.06 -3.88 10.02
CA ASP A 47 -0.79 -4.97 9.53
C ASP A 47 -2.27 -4.58 9.40
N LEU A 48 -2.63 -3.38 9.85
CA LEU A 48 -3.99 -2.87 9.78
C LEU A 48 -4.13 -1.76 8.73
N PRO A 49 -5.30 -1.66 8.09
CA PRO A 49 -5.64 -0.48 7.31
C PRO A 49 -5.69 0.75 8.21
N PRO A 50 -5.45 1.95 7.67
CA PRO A 50 -5.53 3.20 8.43
C PRO A 50 -6.94 3.37 8.99
N GLY A 51 -7.05 3.91 10.21
CA GLY A 51 -8.37 4.14 10.83
C GLY A 51 -9.24 5.18 10.10
N LYS A 52 -8.66 5.97 9.18
CA LYS A 52 -9.40 6.75 8.20
C LYS A 52 -8.84 6.48 6.81
N LEU A 53 -9.54 5.67 6.03
CA LEU A 53 -9.15 5.35 4.67
C LEU A 53 -9.75 6.39 3.70
N LYS A 54 -8.89 7.00 2.87
CA LYS A 54 -9.30 7.98 1.85
C LYS A 54 -9.06 7.38 0.48
N LEU A 55 -10.14 7.12 -0.25
CA LEU A 55 -10.09 6.46 -1.55
C LEU A 55 -10.72 7.32 -2.65
N LYS A 56 -10.35 7.04 -3.89
CA LYS A 56 -10.93 7.64 -5.09
C LYS A 56 -10.86 6.62 -6.22
N ILE A 57 -11.82 6.65 -7.13
CA ILE A 57 -11.78 5.84 -8.35
C ILE A 57 -10.47 6.11 -9.11
N GLY A 58 -9.87 5.04 -9.64
CA GLY A 58 -8.62 5.07 -10.40
C GLY A 58 -7.34 5.03 -9.57
N ILE A 59 -7.40 5.13 -8.23
CA ILE A 59 -6.17 5.03 -7.43
C ILE A 59 -5.75 3.56 -7.26
N PRO A 60 -4.44 3.28 -7.26
CA PRO A 60 -3.95 1.95 -6.94
C PRO A 60 -4.05 1.68 -5.43
N ILE A 61 -4.49 0.48 -5.08
CA ILE A 61 -4.52 -0.04 -3.71
C ILE A 61 -3.81 -1.40 -3.65
N ILE A 62 -3.47 -1.83 -2.44
CA ILE A 62 -2.88 -3.13 -2.15
C ILE A 62 -3.67 -3.84 -1.06
N LEU A 63 -3.90 -5.14 -1.25
CA LEU A 63 -4.59 -6.00 -0.29
C LEU A 63 -3.67 -6.31 0.90
N LEU A 64 -4.21 -6.31 2.12
CA LEU A 64 -3.45 -6.54 3.37
C LEU A 64 -3.64 -7.94 3.96
N ARG A 65 -4.65 -8.69 3.49
CA ARG A 65 -4.96 -10.04 3.95
C ARG A 65 -5.34 -10.92 2.78
N ASN A 66 -5.15 -12.22 2.94
CA ASN A 66 -5.68 -13.20 2.00
C ASN A 66 -7.20 -13.24 2.13
N LEU A 67 -7.92 -12.99 1.04
CA LEU A 67 -9.37 -13.13 0.98
C LEU A 67 -9.77 -14.37 0.19
N ASN A 68 -9.14 -14.56 -0.97
CA ASN A 68 -9.35 -15.71 -1.82
C ASN A 68 -8.10 -15.96 -2.69
N PRO A 69 -7.10 -16.71 -2.18
CA PRO A 69 -5.84 -16.92 -2.89
C PRO A 69 -5.98 -17.60 -4.25
N SER A 70 -6.92 -18.54 -4.41
CA SER A 70 -7.13 -19.23 -5.68
C SER A 70 -7.59 -18.26 -6.78
N GLU A 71 -8.27 -17.20 -6.40
CA GLU A 71 -8.77 -16.17 -7.33
C GLU A 71 -7.82 -14.97 -7.49
N GLY A 72 -6.62 -15.03 -6.91
CA GLY A 72 -5.61 -13.97 -6.96
C GLY A 72 -5.74 -12.91 -5.87
N LEU A 73 -6.65 -13.05 -4.91
CA LEU A 73 -6.86 -12.12 -3.79
C LEU A 73 -6.00 -12.48 -2.58
N CYS A 74 -4.69 -12.36 -2.76
CA CYS A 74 -3.66 -12.58 -1.74
C CYS A 74 -3.20 -11.26 -1.12
N ASN A 75 -2.60 -11.33 0.06
CA ASN A 75 -1.86 -10.21 0.65
C ASN A 75 -0.79 -9.73 -0.34
N GLY A 76 -0.74 -8.43 -0.60
CA GLY A 76 0.18 -7.83 -1.55
C GLY A 76 -0.36 -7.70 -2.98
N THR A 77 -1.51 -8.31 -3.31
CA THR A 77 -2.16 -8.12 -4.62
C THR A 77 -2.51 -6.65 -4.80
N ARG A 78 -2.05 -6.06 -5.92
CA ARG A 78 -2.37 -4.69 -6.28
C ARG A 78 -3.60 -4.62 -7.17
N LEU A 79 -4.42 -3.62 -6.91
CA LEU A 79 -5.69 -3.40 -7.56
C LEU A 79 -5.81 -1.93 -7.98
N ILE A 80 -6.58 -1.64 -9.04
CA ILE A 80 -7.07 -0.29 -9.33
C ILE A 80 -8.55 -0.22 -8.99
N ILE A 81 -8.95 0.83 -8.27
CA ILE A 81 -10.34 1.05 -7.91
C ILE A 81 -11.16 1.45 -9.15
N ARG A 82 -12.26 0.73 -9.39
CA ARG A 82 -13.21 1.01 -10.47
C ARG A 82 -14.45 1.72 -9.96
N ASP A 83 -14.98 1.29 -8.81
CA ASP A 83 -16.11 1.94 -8.14
C ASP A 83 -16.02 1.81 -6.62
N LEU A 84 -16.70 2.71 -5.91
CA LEU A 84 -16.65 2.84 -4.45
C LEU A 84 -18.06 2.87 -3.88
N GLN A 85 -18.43 1.80 -3.18
CA GLN A 85 -19.69 1.73 -2.44
C GLN A 85 -19.45 1.77 -0.93
N HIS A 86 -20.54 1.80 -0.16
CA HIS A 86 -20.46 1.92 1.29
C HIS A 86 -19.76 0.72 1.96
N LYS A 87 -20.03 -0.51 1.49
CA LYS A 87 -19.53 -1.75 2.10
C LYS A 87 -18.61 -2.58 1.19
N VAL A 88 -18.48 -2.19 -0.08
CA VAL A 88 -17.74 -2.93 -1.11
C VAL A 88 -16.94 -1.95 -1.97
N ILE A 89 -15.74 -2.35 -2.36
CA ILE A 89 -14.93 -1.71 -3.41
C ILE A 89 -14.99 -2.61 -4.64
N ASP A 90 -15.35 -2.06 -5.79
CA ASP A 90 -15.12 -2.70 -7.09
C ASP A 90 -13.72 -2.32 -7.56
N ALA A 91 -12.90 -3.33 -7.89
CA ALA A 91 -11.51 -3.16 -8.21
C ALA A 91 -11.06 -4.17 -9.27
N GLU A 92 -10.00 -3.84 -10.00
CA GLU A 92 -9.39 -4.71 -10.99
C GLU A 92 -7.96 -5.07 -10.60
N ILE A 93 -7.60 -6.34 -10.72
CA ILE A 93 -6.25 -6.83 -10.43
C ILE A 93 -5.28 -6.32 -11.49
N ILE A 94 -4.19 -5.70 -11.05
CA ILE A 94 -3.16 -5.12 -11.94
C ILE A 94 -1.79 -5.79 -11.81
N THR A 95 -1.67 -6.82 -10.98
CA THR A 95 -0.43 -7.57 -10.79
C THR A 95 -0.69 -9.07 -10.62
N GLY A 96 0.25 -9.91 -11.05
CA GLY A 96 0.21 -11.36 -10.85
C GLY A 96 -0.44 -12.12 -12.01
N SER A 97 -0.81 -13.38 -11.77
CA SER A 97 -1.39 -14.26 -12.79
C SER A 97 -2.84 -13.93 -13.16
N HIS A 98 -3.53 -13.11 -12.35
CA HIS A 98 -4.96 -12.79 -12.49
C HIS A 98 -5.21 -11.36 -12.98
N ILE A 99 -4.25 -10.74 -13.68
CA ILE A 99 -4.36 -9.37 -14.20
C ILE A 99 -5.62 -9.20 -15.07
N GLY A 100 -6.30 -8.06 -14.93
CA GLY A 100 -7.51 -7.69 -15.68
C GLY A 100 -8.81 -8.21 -15.07
N LYS A 101 -8.73 -9.06 -14.05
CA LYS A 101 -9.92 -9.60 -13.39
C LYS A 101 -10.55 -8.57 -12.45
N CYS A 102 -11.85 -8.35 -12.62
CA CYS A 102 -12.66 -7.52 -11.74
C CYS A 102 -13.11 -8.31 -10.50
N VAL A 103 -13.01 -7.69 -9.33
CA VAL A 103 -13.21 -8.30 -8.02
C VAL A 103 -13.88 -7.32 -7.05
N PHE A 104 -14.61 -7.87 -6.09
CA PHE A 104 -15.25 -7.08 -5.03
C PHE A 104 -14.52 -7.28 -3.71
N ILE A 105 -14.12 -6.18 -3.08
CA ILE A 105 -13.42 -6.18 -1.79
C ILE A 105 -14.39 -5.71 -0.69
N PRO A 106 -14.81 -6.58 0.24
CA PRO A 106 -15.68 -6.19 1.35
C PRO A 106 -14.90 -5.58 2.52
N GLN A 107 -15.61 -4.90 3.42
CA GLN A 107 -15.08 -4.58 4.76
C GLN A 107 -15.03 -5.84 5.61
N ILE A 108 -13.95 -6.04 6.35
CA ILE A 108 -13.77 -7.18 7.26
C ILE A 108 -13.21 -6.71 8.60
N ILE A 109 -13.35 -7.54 9.63
CA ILE A 109 -12.69 -7.32 10.92
C ILE A 109 -11.23 -7.79 10.80
N LEU A 110 -10.30 -6.93 11.20
CA LEU A 110 -8.86 -7.15 11.15
C LEU A 110 -8.29 -6.97 12.55
N SER A 111 -7.49 -7.94 12.98
CA SER A 111 -6.66 -7.83 14.18
C SER A 111 -5.18 -7.84 13.79
N PRO A 112 -4.31 -7.15 14.54
CA PRO A 112 -2.87 -7.26 14.37
C PRO A 112 -2.43 -8.72 14.58
N SER A 113 -1.44 -9.16 13.80
CA SER A 113 -0.86 -10.50 13.96
C SER A 113 0.00 -10.57 15.23
N GLU A 114 0.73 -9.49 15.51
CA GLU A 114 1.47 -9.25 16.74
C GLU A 114 1.31 -7.77 17.11
N SER A 115 1.07 -7.46 18.38
CA SER A 115 1.10 -6.08 18.87
C SER A 115 1.65 -6.01 20.28
N SER A 116 2.52 -5.04 20.54
CA SER A 116 2.97 -4.67 21.88
C SER A 116 1.92 -3.88 22.68
N LEU A 117 0.68 -3.84 22.17
CA LEU A 117 -0.42 -3.18 22.84
C LEU A 117 -0.89 -4.05 24.01
N PRO A 118 -1.34 -3.46 25.12
CA PRO A 118 -1.85 -4.21 26.26
C PRO A 118 -3.23 -4.82 26.01
N PHE A 119 -3.72 -4.77 24.77
CA PHE A 119 -5.00 -5.29 24.34
C PHE A 119 -4.97 -5.68 22.87
N THR A 120 -5.83 -6.63 22.49
CA THR A 120 -6.08 -6.95 21.09
C THR A 120 -7.06 -5.95 20.44
N LEU A 121 -6.56 -5.17 19.47
CA LEU A 121 -7.37 -4.24 18.66
C LEU A 121 -8.09 -4.98 17.52
N LYS A 122 -9.42 -4.83 17.43
CA LYS A 122 -10.24 -5.24 16.29
C LYS A 122 -10.63 -4.01 15.47
N ARG A 123 -10.29 -4.01 14.18
CA ARG A 123 -10.59 -2.92 13.24
C ARG A 123 -11.48 -3.44 12.11
N PHE A 124 -12.72 -2.96 12.04
CA PHE A 124 -13.60 -3.21 10.90
C PHE A 124 -13.38 -2.15 9.82
N GLN A 125 -12.80 -2.57 8.70
CA GLN A 125 -12.42 -1.72 7.58
C GLN A 125 -12.16 -2.57 6.32
N PHE A 126 -12.08 -1.93 5.15
CA PHE A 126 -11.53 -2.59 3.97
C PHE A 126 -10.08 -3.05 4.22
N PRO A 127 -9.72 -4.30 3.86
CA PRO A 127 -8.39 -4.85 4.05
C PRO A 127 -7.40 -4.33 2.99
N VAL A 128 -7.36 -3.01 2.79
CA VAL A 128 -6.59 -2.36 1.72
C VAL A 128 -5.87 -1.12 2.21
N ARG A 129 -4.78 -0.78 1.53
CA ARG A 129 -4.07 0.50 1.66
C ARG A 129 -3.80 1.09 0.28
N VAL A 130 -3.67 2.41 0.22
CA VAL A 130 -3.29 3.08 -1.02
C VAL A 130 -1.85 2.73 -1.38
N ALA A 131 -1.61 2.45 -2.65
CA ALA A 131 -0.36 1.88 -3.17
C ALA A 131 0.26 2.76 -4.28
N PHE A 132 0.33 4.07 -4.06
CA PHE A 132 0.91 5.02 -5.03
C PHE A 132 2.37 4.72 -5.37
N SER A 133 3.14 4.24 -4.41
CA SER A 133 4.54 3.91 -4.58
C SER A 133 4.81 2.44 -4.31
N MET A 134 5.95 1.97 -4.81
CA MET A 134 6.49 0.66 -4.51
C MET A 134 7.98 0.81 -4.24
N THR A 135 8.53 -0.05 -3.40
CA THR A 135 9.98 -0.10 -3.23
C THR A 135 10.62 -0.70 -4.48
N ILE A 136 11.89 -0.35 -4.75
CA ILE A 136 12.65 -0.85 -5.89
C ILE A 136 12.65 -2.38 -5.92
N ASN A 137 12.90 -3.02 -4.78
CA ASN A 137 12.92 -4.48 -4.67
C ASN A 137 11.56 -5.11 -5.04
N ARG A 138 10.45 -4.44 -4.73
CA ARG A 138 9.10 -4.94 -5.09
C ARG A 138 8.76 -4.70 -6.56
N ALA A 139 9.42 -3.74 -7.22
CA ALA A 139 9.29 -3.50 -8.65
C ALA A 139 10.09 -4.49 -9.50
N GLN A 140 11.00 -5.25 -8.90
CA GLN A 140 11.86 -6.19 -9.63
C GLN A 140 11.02 -7.21 -10.40
N GLY A 141 11.38 -7.41 -11.68
CA GLY A 141 10.65 -8.32 -12.58
C GLY A 141 9.37 -7.72 -13.19
N GLN A 142 9.00 -6.48 -12.87
CA GLN A 142 7.87 -5.78 -13.49
C GLN A 142 8.36 -4.82 -14.58
N THR A 143 7.53 -4.59 -15.59
CA THR A 143 7.71 -3.52 -16.58
C THR A 143 6.62 -2.48 -16.39
N LEU A 144 7.00 -1.21 -16.30
CA LEU A 144 6.13 -0.07 -16.07
C LEU A 144 6.12 0.84 -17.29
N ASN A 145 4.94 1.30 -17.70
CA ASN A 145 4.79 2.22 -18.83
C ASN A 145 5.37 3.61 -18.52
N LYS A 146 5.19 4.09 -17.29
CA LYS A 146 5.73 5.36 -16.77
C LYS A 146 6.08 5.19 -15.31
N MET A 147 7.16 5.84 -14.86
CA MET A 147 7.64 5.72 -13.49
C MET A 147 8.18 7.05 -12.96
N GLY A 148 7.86 7.36 -11.70
CA GLY A 148 8.59 8.33 -10.90
C GLY A 148 9.52 7.60 -9.93
N LEU A 149 10.81 7.88 -9.97
CA LEU A 149 11.79 7.38 -9.01
C LEU A 149 12.05 8.47 -7.96
N TYR A 150 11.66 8.21 -6.71
CA TYR A 150 11.87 9.13 -5.59
C TYR A 150 13.04 8.65 -4.73
N LEU A 151 14.12 9.44 -4.69
CA LEU A 151 15.35 9.17 -3.96
C LEU A 151 15.55 10.27 -2.89
N PRO A 152 14.93 10.12 -1.71
CA PRO A 152 15.21 11.03 -0.59
C PRO A 152 16.63 10.84 -0.04
N GLN A 153 17.20 9.66 -0.23
CA GLN A 153 18.58 9.29 0.08
C GLN A 153 19.14 8.48 -1.11
N PRO A 154 20.47 8.44 -1.29
CA PRO A 154 21.10 7.59 -2.30
C PRO A 154 20.76 6.11 -2.10
N VAL A 155 20.79 5.34 -3.20
CA VAL A 155 20.63 3.87 -3.13
C VAL A 155 21.73 3.27 -2.25
N PHE A 156 21.39 2.25 -1.48
CA PHE A 156 22.27 1.69 -0.44
C PHE A 156 22.82 0.30 -0.78
N ALA A 157 22.29 -0.35 -1.83
CA ALA A 157 22.74 -1.67 -2.23
C ALA A 157 23.12 -1.71 -3.72
N HIS A 158 23.99 -2.67 -4.03
CA HIS A 158 24.43 -2.92 -5.39
C HIS A 158 23.24 -3.21 -6.34
N GLY A 159 23.27 -2.60 -7.52
CA GLY A 159 22.31 -2.88 -8.58
C GLY A 159 20.90 -2.31 -8.37
N GLN A 160 20.59 -1.68 -7.22
CA GLN A 160 19.25 -1.14 -6.96
C GLN A 160 18.86 -0.04 -7.96
N LEU A 161 19.77 0.89 -8.26
CA LEU A 161 19.51 1.93 -9.23
C LEU A 161 19.25 1.33 -10.62
N TYR A 162 20.07 0.34 -11.02
CA TYR A 162 19.87 -0.39 -12.27
C TYR A 162 18.52 -1.14 -12.30
N VAL A 163 18.16 -1.84 -11.22
CA VAL A 163 16.87 -2.52 -11.11
C VAL A 163 15.73 -1.52 -11.27
N ALA A 164 15.81 -0.35 -10.63
CA ALA A 164 14.80 0.70 -10.80
C ALA A 164 14.73 1.20 -12.24
N LEU A 165 15.84 1.65 -12.82
CA LEU A 165 15.87 2.23 -14.18
C LEU A 165 15.43 1.23 -15.26
N SER A 166 15.78 -0.06 -15.09
CA SER A 166 15.39 -1.13 -16.03
C SER A 166 13.91 -1.50 -16.00
N ARG A 167 13.08 -0.91 -15.11
CA ARG A 167 11.64 -1.19 -15.09
C ARG A 167 10.87 -0.44 -16.17
N VAL A 168 11.44 0.59 -16.80
CA VAL A 168 10.79 1.31 -17.91
C VAL A 168 11.44 0.97 -19.25
N ILE A 169 10.64 1.01 -20.31
CA ILE A 169 11.12 0.70 -21.68
C ILE A 169 11.91 1.87 -22.28
N SER A 170 11.56 3.11 -21.91
CA SER A 170 12.17 4.33 -22.45
C SER A 170 12.54 5.31 -21.33
N TYR A 171 13.68 5.98 -21.48
CA TYR A 171 14.13 7.03 -20.57
C TYR A 171 13.16 8.23 -20.52
N GLN A 172 12.37 8.46 -21.56
CA GLN A 172 11.36 9.54 -21.57
C GLN A 172 10.20 9.25 -20.60
N CYS A 173 10.04 8.00 -20.21
CA CYS A 173 8.97 7.53 -19.33
C CYS A 173 9.39 7.53 -17.85
N ILE A 174 10.61 7.97 -17.53
CA ILE A 174 11.09 8.09 -16.15
C ILE A 174 11.23 9.55 -15.73
N LYS A 175 10.83 9.85 -14.50
CA LYS A 175 11.17 11.11 -13.81
C LYS A 175 11.83 10.77 -12.49
N ILE A 176 12.99 11.36 -12.23
CA ILE A 176 13.75 11.10 -11.00
C ILE A 176 13.71 12.35 -10.13
N LEU A 177 13.31 12.21 -8.88
CA LEU A 177 13.36 13.26 -7.86
C LEU A 177 14.41 12.88 -6.82
N ILE A 178 15.48 13.67 -6.74
CA ILE A 178 16.58 13.50 -5.78
C ILE A 178 16.47 14.65 -4.77
N CYS A 179 16.48 14.33 -3.47
CA CYS A 179 16.31 15.33 -2.39
C CYS A 179 17.53 15.49 -1.49
N GLU A 180 18.74 15.14 -1.94
CA GLU A 180 19.95 15.30 -1.13
C GLU A 180 20.09 16.74 -0.61
N ASN A 181 20.39 16.87 0.69
CA ASN A 181 20.42 18.13 1.45
C ASN A 181 21.58 19.08 1.07
N CYS A 182 22.27 18.86 -0.06
CA CYS A 182 23.46 19.63 -0.42
C CYS A 182 23.40 20.03 -1.90
N GLN A 183 23.15 21.33 -2.14
CA GLN A 183 23.51 22.09 -3.34
C GLN A 183 23.27 21.41 -4.71
N ASN A 184 22.13 21.70 -5.35
CA ASN A 184 21.94 21.67 -6.82
C ASN A 184 22.54 20.50 -7.63
N ASN A 185 22.71 19.32 -7.03
CA ASN A 185 23.33 18.21 -7.71
C ASN A 185 22.26 17.22 -8.16
N TYR A 186 21.99 17.17 -9.47
CA TYR A 186 21.19 16.16 -10.15
C TYR A 186 21.88 14.77 -10.18
N GLN A 187 22.67 14.47 -9.16
CA GLN A 187 23.55 13.31 -9.08
C GLN A 187 23.19 12.48 -7.84
N THR A 188 23.34 11.16 -7.94
CA THR A 188 23.18 10.24 -6.80
C THR A 188 24.34 9.25 -6.83
N LYS A 189 24.77 8.78 -5.66
CA LYS A 189 25.76 7.70 -5.57
C LYS A 189 25.15 6.41 -6.13
N ASN A 190 25.90 5.72 -6.99
CA ASN A 190 25.56 4.39 -7.48
C ASN A 190 26.52 3.38 -6.84
N ILE A 191 25.98 2.40 -6.12
CA ILE A 191 26.78 1.38 -5.45
C ILE A 191 27.01 0.21 -6.41
N VAL A 192 28.27 -0.04 -6.74
CA VAL A 192 28.68 -1.10 -7.67
C VAL A 192 29.70 -2.02 -7.00
N TYR A 193 29.45 -3.33 -7.03
CA TYR A 193 30.41 -4.34 -6.58
C TYR A 193 31.61 -4.39 -7.52
N HIS A 194 32.81 -4.40 -6.97
CA HIS A 194 34.06 -4.25 -7.73
C HIS A 194 34.36 -5.46 -8.62
N GLU A 195 33.83 -6.63 -8.25
CA GLU A 195 33.94 -7.91 -8.95
C GLU A 195 33.39 -7.84 -10.39
N ILE A 196 32.41 -6.95 -10.64
CA ILE A 196 31.84 -6.74 -11.98
C ILE A 196 32.85 -6.10 -12.93
N PHE A 197 33.77 -5.29 -12.40
CA PHE A 197 34.82 -4.65 -13.21
C PHE A 197 36.04 -5.55 -13.40
N GLN A 198 36.13 -6.68 -12.69
CA GLN A 198 37.26 -7.61 -12.76
C GLN A 198 37.01 -8.77 -13.74
N ASN A 199 35.75 -9.05 -14.10
CA ASN A 199 35.40 -10.06 -15.09
C ASN A 199 35.24 -9.43 -16.48
N ASN A 200 36.25 -9.60 -17.34
CA ASN A 200 36.16 -9.39 -18.80
C ASN A 200 35.18 -10.40 -19.41
N ILE A 201 33.88 -10.15 -19.33
CA ILE A 201 32.85 -10.90 -20.08
C ILE A 201 32.28 -9.95 -21.11
N ILE A 202 32.78 -10.10 -22.34
CA ILE A 202 32.21 -9.59 -23.59
C ILE A 202 31.08 -10.52 -24.00
#